data_AF-A0A8T0XRD5-F1
#
_entry.id   AF-A0A8T0XRD5-F1
#
_cell.length_a   1.000
_cell.length_b   1.000
_cell.length_c   1.000
_cell.angle_alpha   90.00
_cell.angle_beta   90.00
_cell.angle_gamma   90.00
#
_symmetry.space_group_name_H-M   'P 1'
#
loop_
_entity.id
_entity.type
_entity.pdbx_description
1 polymer ?
#
loop_
_entity_poly.entity_id
_entity_poly.type
_entity_poly.pdbx_seq_one_letter_code
_entity_poly.pdbx_strand_id
1 'polypeptide(L)'
;MAPKIQIALKPGTGFTVTCHTLVLGGAGGSIAWKEDYTVTSGELWEANTPERLQRRILMFPQVDIDRPHVAHFLSVEFGYANKKMWVVSIDMSTKTVESVSLHINGNEGLETDDADLIEYRSMAAAPFSPLVSSPSSSIHQGGRGSIWNESVPANFMVVVFPTNHFASV
;
A
#
# COMPACT_ATOMS: atom_id res chain seq x y z
N MET A 1 -2.70 31.14 -8.99
CA MET A 1 -3.51 30.22 -8.16
C MET A 1 -3.59 28.91 -8.93
N ALA A 2 -2.81 27.90 -8.56
CA ALA A 2 -2.84 26.61 -9.27
C ALA A 2 -4.08 25.81 -8.85
N PRO A 3 -4.78 25.12 -9.78
CA PRO A 3 -5.94 24.32 -9.42
C PRO A 3 -5.51 23.16 -8.51
N LYS A 4 -6.12 23.10 -7.32
CA LYS A 4 -5.95 22.01 -6.38
C LYS A 4 -6.65 20.77 -6.95
N ILE A 5 -5.93 19.93 -7.69
CA ILE A 5 -6.45 18.63 -8.14
C ILE A 5 -6.47 17.71 -6.92
N GLN A 6 -7.54 17.77 -6.15
CA GLN A 6 -7.88 16.69 -5.23
C GLN A 6 -8.37 15.53 -6.11
N ILE A 7 -7.57 14.48 -6.23
CA ILE A 7 -8.10 13.17 -6.62
C ILE A 7 -8.84 12.61 -5.40
N ALA A 8 -9.95 13.25 -5.06
CA ALA A 8 -10.97 12.62 -4.24
C ALA A 8 -11.69 11.64 -5.17
N LEU A 9 -11.90 10.40 -4.71
CA LEU A 9 -12.84 9.51 -5.37
C LEU A 9 -14.15 10.28 -5.53
N LYS A 10 -14.74 10.27 -6.74
CA LYS A 10 -16.06 10.88 -6.92
C LYS A 10 -17.01 10.24 -5.89
N PRO A 11 -17.94 10.99 -5.28
CA PRO A 11 -18.96 10.39 -4.42
C PRO A 11 -19.63 9.20 -5.13
N GLY A 12 -19.62 8.02 -4.50
CA GLY A 12 -20.10 6.76 -5.10
C GLY A 12 -19.05 5.95 -5.87
N THR A 13 -17.80 6.41 -5.98
CA THR A 13 -16.67 5.63 -6.49
C THR A 13 -15.86 5.07 -5.33
N GLY A 14 -15.47 3.80 -5.42
CA GLY A 14 -14.74 3.09 -4.39
C GLY A 14 -13.59 2.26 -4.94
N PHE A 15 -13.17 1.28 -4.15
CA PHE A 15 -12.26 0.24 -4.60
C PHE A 15 -12.63 -1.09 -3.94
N THR A 16 -12.18 -2.18 -4.54
CA THR A 16 -12.24 -3.52 -3.96
C THR A 16 -10.82 -4.05 -3.85
N VAL A 17 -10.49 -4.58 -2.68
CA VAL A 17 -9.22 -5.25 -2.41
C VAL A 17 -9.50 -6.74 -2.29
N THR A 18 -8.80 -7.55 -3.05
CA THR A 18 -8.87 -9.01 -2.97
C THR A 18 -7.50 -9.59 -2.63
N CYS A 19 -7.46 -10.63 -1.81
CA CYS A 19 -6.27 -11.39 -1.45
C CYS A 19 -6.43 -12.82 -1.92
N HIS A 20 -5.39 -13.35 -2.56
CA HIS A 20 -5.37 -14.71 -3.08
C HIS A 20 -4.11 -15.45 -2.65
N THR A 21 -4.28 -16.72 -2.28
CA THR A 21 -3.20 -17.69 -2.08
C THR A 21 -3.09 -18.61 -3.27
N LEU A 22 -1.87 -18.84 -3.74
CA LEU A 22 -1.57 -19.85 -4.74
C LEU A 22 -1.60 -21.23 -4.09
N VAL A 23 -2.52 -22.08 -4.53
CA VAL A 23 -2.67 -23.45 -4.05
C VAL A 23 -2.11 -24.42 -5.09
N LEU A 24 -1.21 -25.29 -4.64
CA LEU A 24 -0.70 -26.42 -5.40
C LEU A 24 -1.60 -27.64 -5.12
N GLY A 25 -2.34 -28.09 -6.12
CA GLY A 25 -3.03 -29.37 -6.07
C GLY A 25 -2.02 -30.51 -5.91
N GLY A 26 -2.43 -31.59 -5.22
CA GLY A 26 -1.60 -32.77 -5.00
C GLY A 26 -1.18 -33.49 -6.30
N ALA A 27 -0.75 -34.76 -6.19
CA ALA A 27 -0.21 -35.55 -7.31
C ALA A 27 -1.11 -35.47 -8.57
N GLY A 28 -0.72 -34.59 -9.51
CA GLY A 28 -1.58 -34.17 -10.63
C GLY A 28 -1.42 -32.69 -11.04
N GLY A 29 -0.87 -31.82 -10.18
CA GLY A 29 -0.22 -30.57 -10.61
C GLY A 29 -1.14 -29.41 -11.02
N SER A 30 -2.38 -29.34 -10.54
CA SER A 30 -3.21 -28.15 -10.78
C SER A 30 -2.76 -26.98 -9.89
N ILE A 31 -2.21 -25.93 -10.49
CA ILE A 31 -1.95 -24.65 -9.82
C ILE A 31 -3.23 -23.81 -9.93
N ALA A 32 -3.77 -23.37 -8.79
CA ALA A 32 -4.96 -22.53 -8.75
C ALA A 32 -4.81 -21.38 -7.75
N TRP A 33 -5.35 -20.21 -8.08
CA TRP A 33 -5.50 -19.12 -7.12
C TRP A 33 -6.78 -19.32 -6.33
N LYS A 34 -6.67 -19.34 -5.00
CA LYS A 34 -7.80 -19.33 -4.08
C LYS A 34 -7.98 -17.90 -3.59
N GLU A 35 -9.17 -17.32 -3.75
CA GLU A 35 -9.52 -16.07 -3.07
C GLU A 35 -9.72 -16.35 -1.58
N ASP A 36 -8.99 -15.63 -0.73
CA ASP A 36 -9.06 -15.78 0.73
C ASP A 36 -9.88 -14.66 1.37
N TYR A 37 -9.66 -13.42 0.90
CA TYR A 37 -10.30 -12.24 1.47
C TYR A 37 -10.71 -11.26 0.38
N THR A 38 -11.90 -10.69 0.54
CA THR A 38 -12.42 -9.61 -0.30
C THR A 38 -12.99 -8.51 0.60
N VAL A 39 -12.57 -7.29 0.31
CA VAL A 39 -12.93 -6.11 1.09
C VAL A 39 -13.24 -4.94 0.14
N THR A 40 -14.42 -4.37 0.26
CA THR A 40 -14.79 -3.15 -0.44
C THR A 40 -14.45 -1.91 0.37
N SER A 41 -14.23 -0.78 -0.31
CA SER A 41 -14.00 0.50 0.35
C SER A 41 -15.19 0.95 1.20
N GLY A 42 -16.42 0.56 0.82
CA GLY A 42 -17.62 0.81 1.63
C GLY A 42 -17.54 0.12 2.98
N GLU A 43 -17.26 -1.19 2.99
CA GLU A 43 -17.07 -1.96 4.22
C GLU A 43 -15.93 -1.41 5.09
N LEU A 44 -14.82 -1.01 4.47
CA LEU A 44 -13.70 -0.38 5.20
C LEU A 44 -14.10 0.95 5.84
N TRP A 45 -14.83 1.80 5.12
CA TRP A 45 -15.23 3.11 5.64
C TRP A 45 -16.36 3.02 6.66
N GLU A 46 -17.18 1.97 6.63
CA GLU A 46 -18.18 1.71 7.68
C GLU A 46 -17.53 1.17 8.95
N ALA A 47 -16.51 0.31 8.81
CA ALA A 47 -15.81 -0.29 9.95
C ALA A 47 -14.81 0.66 10.65
N ASN A 48 -14.44 1.78 10.04
CA ASN A 48 -13.38 2.67 10.52
C ASN A 48 -13.82 4.13 10.52
N THR A 49 -13.40 4.90 11.52
CA THR A 49 -13.76 6.33 11.58
C THR A 49 -13.04 7.12 10.48
N PRO A 50 -13.63 8.23 9.97
CA PRO A 50 -13.02 9.06 8.94
C PRO A 50 -11.65 9.64 9.32
N GLU A 51 -11.40 9.85 10.62
CA GLU A 51 -10.12 10.31 11.16
C GLU A 51 -9.05 9.21 11.04
N ARG A 52 -9.45 7.95 11.18
CA ARG A 52 -8.58 6.79 11.08
C ARG A 52 -8.32 6.39 9.64
N LEU A 53 -9.32 6.47 8.76
CA LEU A 53 -9.19 6.14 7.35
C LEU A 53 -9.87 7.19 6.46
N GLN A 54 -9.05 7.96 5.76
CA GLN A 54 -9.55 8.91 4.77
C GLN A 54 -10.14 8.18 3.56
N ARG A 55 -11.19 8.75 2.96
CA ARG A 55 -11.87 8.21 1.77
C ARG A 55 -11.05 8.42 0.48
N ARG A 56 -9.90 7.73 0.38
CA ARG A 56 -8.94 7.80 -0.74
C ARG A 56 -8.64 6.39 -1.24
N ILE A 57 -8.21 6.28 -2.50
CA ILE A 57 -7.72 5.00 -3.05
C ILE A 57 -6.45 4.57 -2.31
N LEU A 58 -6.37 3.28 -2.00
CA LEU A 58 -5.17 2.63 -1.49
C LEU A 58 -4.34 2.08 -2.65
N MET A 59 -3.04 2.35 -2.65
CA MET A 59 -2.12 2.02 -3.73
C MET A 59 -1.00 1.11 -3.26
N PHE A 60 -0.38 0.38 -4.19
CA PHE A 60 0.80 -0.46 -3.95
C PHE A 60 0.64 -1.43 -2.78
N PRO A 61 -0.31 -2.39 -2.89
CA PRO A 61 -0.51 -3.39 -1.84
C PRO A 61 0.74 -4.22 -1.61
N GLN A 62 1.06 -4.46 -0.34
CA GLN A 62 2.09 -5.39 0.10
C GLN A 62 1.53 -6.27 1.22
N VAL A 63 1.70 -7.59 1.10
CA VAL A 63 1.25 -8.54 2.13
C VAL A 63 2.33 -8.67 3.19
N ASP A 64 1.93 -8.66 4.45
CA ASP A 64 2.81 -8.99 5.56
C ASP A 64 3.16 -10.49 5.51
N ILE A 65 4.46 -10.80 5.47
CA ILE A 65 4.97 -12.17 5.33
C ILE A 65 4.66 -13.03 6.57
N ASP A 66 4.72 -12.43 7.76
CA ASP A 66 4.48 -13.12 9.03
C ASP A 66 2.98 -13.21 9.31
N ARG A 67 2.20 -12.26 8.78
CA ARG A 67 0.75 -12.13 8.99
C ARG A 67 0.03 -11.98 7.65
N PRO A 68 -0.17 -13.06 6.86
CA PRO A 68 -0.72 -12.97 5.48
C PRO A 68 -2.16 -12.44 5.37
N HIS A 69 -2.87 -12.28 6.49
CA HIS A 69 -4.16 -11.60 6.56
C HIS A 69 -4.03 -10.06 6.65
N VAL A 70 -2.82 -9.55 6.87
CA VAL A 70 -2.52 -8.11 6.92
C VAL A 70 -1.91 -7.67 5.60
N ALA A 71 -2.48 -6.60 5.05
CA ALA A 71 -1.97 -5.92 3.87
C ALA A 71 -1.68 -4.46 4.17
N HIS A 72 -0.54 -3.99 3.69
CA HIS A 72 -0.07 -2.62 3.79
C HIS A 72 -0.26 -1.89 2.46
N PHE A 73 -0.69 -0.64 2.53
CA PHE A 73 -0.98 0.18 1.35
C PHE A 73 -0.43 1.59 1.54
N LEU A 74 -0.16 2.27 0.43
CA LEU A 74 0.02 3.72 0.43
C LEU A 74 -1.30 4.44 0.23
N SER A 75 -1.61 5.33 1.16
CA SER A 75 -2.60 6.40 0.97
C SER A 75 -1.87 7.68 0.59
N VAL A 76 -2.21 8.26 -0.55
CA VAL A 76 -1.49 9.40 -1.12
C VAL A 76 -2.40 10.63 -1.16
N GLU A 77 -1.88 11.76 -0.69
CA GLU A 77 -2.49 13.07 -0.89
C GLU A 77 -2.06 13.66 -2.23
N PHE A 78 -3.03 13.76 -3.14
CA PHE A 78 -2.86 14.46 -4.40
C PHE A 78 -3.22 15.95 -4.25
N GLY A 79 -2.43 16.82 -4.88
CA GLY A 79 -2.70 18.27 -4.91
C GLY A 79 -1.50 19.17 -4.63
N TYR A 80 -0.32 18.60 -4.37
CA TYR A 80 0.93 19.31 -4.12
C TYR A 80 2.06 18.74 -5.00
N ALA A 81 3.11 19.54 -5.25
CA ALA A 81 4.29 19.10 -6.00
C ALA A 81 4.97 17.91 -5.29
N ASN A 82 5.12 18.03 -3.96
CA ASN A 82 5.50 16.92 -3.09
C ASN A 82 4.26 16.39 -2.38
N LYS A 83 3.94 15.13 -2.66
CA LYS A 83 2.77 14.42 -2.14
C LYS A 83 3.01 13.99 -0.69
N LYS A 84 2.00 14.15 0.15
CA LYS A 84 1.96 13.55 1.50
C LYS A 84 1.48 12.11 1.40
N MET A 85 2.14 11.19 2.09
CA MET A 85 1.87 9.76 2.00
C MET A 85 1.82 9.13 3.37
N TRP A 86 0.89 8.21 3.56
CA TRP A 86 0.79 7.38 4.75
C TRP A 86 0.82 5.91 4.34
N VAL A 87 1.46 5.09 5.16
CA VAL A 87 1.27 3.64 5.13
C VAL A 87 0.05 3.31 5.97
N VAL A 88 -0.90 2.61 5.37
CA VAL A 88 -2.11 2.11 6.01
C VAL A 88 -2.01 0.59 6.08
N SER A 89 -2.11 0.04 7.29
CA SER A 89 -2.12 -1.42 7.51
C SER A 89 -3.55 -1.87 7.79
N ILE A 90 -4.02 -2.86 7.06
CA ILE A 90 -5.37 -3.38 7.15
C ILE A 90 -5.32 -4.87 7.45
N ASP A 91 -5.99 -5.27 8.51
CA ASP A 91 -6.35 -6.67 8.69
C ASP A 91 -7.54 -6.99 7.79
N MET A 92 -7.26 -7.70 6.71
CA MET A 92 -8.20 -8.07 5.67
C MET A 92 -9.24 -9.09 6.15
N SER A 93 -8.93 -9.85 7.22
CA SER A 93 -9.86 -10.84 7.79
C SER A 93 -10.95 -10.19 8.63
N THR A 94 -10.61 -9.10 9.33
CA THR A 94 -11.53 -8.34 10.17
C THR A 94 -12.05 -7.07 9.50
N LYS A 95 -11.47 -6.68 8.36
CA LYS A 95 -11.77 -5.44 7.61
C LYS A 95 -11.49 -4.17 8.42
N THR A 96 -10.53 -4.24 9.34
CA THR A 96 -10.18 -3.13 10.23
C THR A 96 -8.81 -2.55 9.88
N VAL A 97 -8.68 -1.24 10.03
CA VAL A 97 -7.37 -0.57 9.94
C VAL A 97 -6.63 -0.81 11.24
N GLU A 98 -5.44 -1.41 11.18
CA GLU A 98 -4.58 -1.63 12.36
C GLU A 98 -3.75 -0.38 12.68
N SER A 99 -3.17 0.25 11.65
CA SER A 99 -2.30 1.40 11.80
C SER A 99 -2.33 2.32 10.59
N VAL A 100 -2.09 3.60 10.85
CA VAL A 100 -1.81 4.62 9.84
C VAL A 100 -0.60 5.41 10.29
N SER A 101 0.51 5.26 9.57
CA SER A 101 1.77 5.92 9.87
C SER A 101 2.19 6.84 8.73
N LEU A 102 2.63 8.04 9.07
CA LEU A 102 3.15 8.98 8.08
C LEU A 102 4.44 8.42 7.46
N HIS A 103 4.48 8.36 6.13
CA HIS A 103 5.64 7.86 5.37
C HIS A 103 6.45 9.00 4.75
N ILE A 104 5.76 9.94 4.08
CA ILE A 104 6.36 11.13 3.47
C ILE A 104 5.47 12.32 3.82
N ASN A 105 6.04 13.40 4.36
CA ASN A 105 5.29 14.59 4.75
C ASN A 105 5.45 15.75 3.76
N GLY A 106 5.28 15.48 2.47
CA GLY A 106 5.42 16.50 1.42
C GLY A 106 6.84 17.08 1.39
N ASN A 107 7.01 18.30 1.87
CA ASN A 107 8.29 19.04 1.83
C ASN A 107 9.22 18.81 3.04
N GLU A 108 8.82 18.00 4.01
CA GLU A 108 9.70 17.70 5.15
C GLU A 108 10.88 16.82 4.71
N GLY A 109 12.09 17.15 5.18
CA GLY A 109 13.33 16.45 4.80
C GLY A 109 13.94 16.90 3.46
N LEU A 110 13.49 18.04 2.90
CA LEU A 110 14.11 18.60 1.69
C LEU A 110 15.39 19.42 1.97
N GLU A 111 15.74 19.61 3.23
CA GLU A 111 16.96 20.34 3.65
C GLU A 111 18.07 19.38 4.13
N THR A 112 17.83 18.07 4.06
CA THR A 112 18.77 17.02 4.48
C THR A 112 19.44 16.36 3.28
N ASP A 113 20.52 15.60 3.51
CA ASP A 113 21.29 14.94 2.45
C ASP A 113 20.45 13.94 1.60
N ASP A 114 19.30 13.50 2.10
CA ASP A 114 18.34 12.60 1.45
C ASP A 114 17.18 13.32 0.74
N ALA A 115 17.23 14.66 0.61
CA ALA A 115 16.22 15.48 -0.04
C ALA A 115 15.84 14.98 -1.44
N ASP A 116 16.83 14.66 -2.28
CA ASP A 116 16.61 14.16 -3.65
C ASP A 116 15.82 12.84 -3.66
N LEU A 117 16.07 11.97 -2.67
CA LEU A 117 15.39 10.68 -2.54
C LEU A 117 13.94 10.88 -2.07
N ILE A 118 13.73 11.79 -1.12
CA ILE A 118 12.39 12.14 -0.61
C ILE A 118 11.57 12.78 -1.72
N GLU A 119 12.13 13.74 -2.45
CA GLU A 119 11.48 14.41 -3.59
C GLU A 119 11.12 13.40 -4.68
N TYR A 120 12.07 12.54 -5.08
CA TYR A 120 11.82 11.51 -6.09
C TYR A 120 10.69 10.56 -5.67
N ARG A 121 10.74 10.01 -4.45
CA ARG A 121 9.71 9.10 -3.95
C ARG A 121 8.36 9.81 -3.81
N SER A 122 8.36 11.05 -3.36
CA SER A 122 7.18 11.89 -3.19
C SER A 122 6.49 12.18 -4.53
N MET A 123 7.24 12.63 -5.53
CA MET A 123 6.74 12.92 -6.87
C MET A 123 6.24 11.65 -7.56
N ALA A 124 7.01 10.56 -7.49
CA ALA A 124 6.67 9.31 -8.17
C ALA A 124 5.55 8.52 -7.47
N ALA A 125 5.19 8.84 -6.22
CA ALA A 125 4.40 7.94 -5.38
C ALA A 125 5.00 6.52 -5.37
N ALA A 126 6.31 6.43 -5.16
CA ALA A 126 7.01 5.16 -5.21
C ALA A 126 6.51 4.20 -4.10
N PRO A 127 6.43 2.88 -4.37
CA PRO A 127 6.15 1.88 -3.34
C PRO A 127 7.13 2.01 -2.17
N PHE A 128 6.69 1.75 -0.94
CA PHE A 128 7.60 1.63 0.19
C PHE A 128 8.38 0.31 0.08
N SER A 129 9.64 0.32 0.52
CA SER A 129 10.47 -0.88 0.54
C SER A 129 10.06 -1.76 1.72
N PRO A 130 9.93 -3.09 1.58
CA PRO A 130 9.54 -4.00 2.67
C PRO A 130 10.66 -4.22 3.71
N LEU A 131 11.55 -3.25 3.90
CA LEU A 131 12.60 -3.34 4.91
C LEU A 131 11.94 -3.33 6.29
N VAL A 132 12.10 -4.46 6.99
CA VAL A 132 11.82 -4.61 8.42
C VAL A 132 12.27 -3.35 9.15
N SER A 133 11.34 -2.69 9.84
CA SER A 133 11.65 -1.56 10.69
C SER A 133 12.38 -2.05 11.94
N SER A 134 13.67 -2.34 11.83
CA SER A 134 14.52 -2.42 13.02
C SER A 134 14.81 -1.01 13.53
N PRO A 135 14.59 -0.70 14.82
CA PRO A 135 14.86 0.62 15.36
C PRO A 135 16.38 0.87 15.38
N SER A 136 16.78 2.00 14.77
CA SER A 136 18.07 2.70 14.88
C SER A 136 19.30 1.86 15.22
N SER A 137 20.17 1.64 14.22
CA SER A 137 21.61 1.77 14.47
C SER A 137 22.29 2.38 13.25
N SER A 138 23.11 3.36 13.56
CA SER A 138 23.96 4.15 12.67
C SER A 138 24.79 3.27 11.74
N ILE A 139 24.61 3.44 10.43
CA ILE A 139 25.45 2.78 9.42
C ILE A 139 26.63 3.69 9.10
N HIS A 140 27.77 3.38 9.73
CA HIS A 140 29.08 3.67 9.15
C HIS A 140 29.21 2.88 7.83
N GLN A 141 29.57 3.57 6.75
CA GLN A 141 29.86 2.96 5.46
C GLN A 141 31.07 2.02 5.56
N GLY A 142 30.93 0.80 5.03
CA GLY A 142 32.06 -0.08 4.78
C GLY A 142 31.63 -1.45 4.27
N GLY A 143 31.95 -1.75 3.01
CA GLY A 143 32.21 -3.12 2.56
C GLY A 143 31.21 -3.71 1.55
N ARG A 144 31.77 -4.11 0.40
CA ARG A 144 31.14 -4.87 -0.70
C ARG A 144 30.38 -6.10 -0.19
N GLY A 145 29.19 -6.33 -0.74
CA GLY A 145 28.48 -7.60 -0.61
C GLY A 145 27.13 -7.55 -1.29
N SER A 146 26.96 -8.44 -2.27
CA SER A 146 25.78 -8.70 -3.09
C SER A 146 24.45 -8.63 -2.31
N ILE A 147 23.53 -7.75 -2.70
CA ILE A 147 22.16 -7.74 -2.15
C ILE A 147 21.30 -8.60 -3.07
N TRP A 148 21.19 -9.89 -2.74
CA TRP A 148 20.06 -10.70 -3.14
C TRP A 148 18.84 -10.16 -2.38
N ASN A 149 17.86 -9.60 -3.09
CA ASN A 149 16.55 -9.36 -2.51
C ASN A 149 15.75 -10.66 -2.64
N GLU A 150 15.65 -11.39 -1.54
CA GLU A 150 14.73 -12.51 -1.40
C GLU A 150 13.31 -12.01 -1.69
N SER A 151 12.71 -12.65 -2.68
CA SER A 151 11.41 -12.33 -3.24
C SER A 151 10.33 -12.36 -2.17
N VAL A 152 9.35 -11.45 -2.29
CA VAL A 152 7.98 -11.69 -1.83
C VAL A 152 7.66 -13.16 -2.12
N PRO A 153 7.18 -13.97 -1.15
CA PRO A 153 6.84 -15.35 -1.47
C PRO A 153 5.80 -15.31 -2.60
N ALA A 154 6.13 -15.92 -3.74
CA ALA A 154 5.37 -15.86 -4.99
C ALA A 154 3.96 -16.48 -4.91
N ASN A 155 3.49 -16.77 -3.69
CA ASN A 155 2.29 -17.52 -3.39
C ASN A 155 1.14 -16.63 -2.87
N PHE A 156 1.38 -15.33 -2.64
CA PHE A 156 0.33 -14.40 -2.20
C PHE A 156 0.20 -13.23 -3.17
N MET A 157 -1.04 -12.89 -3.52
CA MET A 157 -1.35 -11.77 -4.41
C MET A 157 -2.49 -10.94 -3.84
N VAL A 158 -2.23 -9.65 -3.63
CA VAL A 158 -3.26 -8.65 -3.30
C VAL A 158 -3.48 -7.74 -4.49
N VAL A 159 -4.74 -7.58 -4.89
CA VAL A 159 -5.12 -6.76 -6.05
C VAL A 159 -6.12 -5.70 -5.60
N VAL A 160 -5.92 -4.46 -6.05
CA VAL A 160 -6.85 -3.35 -5.80
C VAL A 160 -7.53 -2.98 -7.13
N PHE A 161 -8.85 -3.14 -7.18
CA PHE A 161 -9.67 -2.78 -8.33
C PHE A 161 -10.45 -1.50 -8.04
N PRO A 162 -10.24 -0.40 -8.78
CA PRO A 162 -11.11 0.77 -8.72
C PRO A 162 -12.52 0.39 -9.17
N THR A 163 -13.55 0.69 -8.39
CA THR A 163 -14.94 0.50 -8.82
C THR A 163 -15.38 1.72 -9.62
N ASN A 164 -14.91 1.83 -10.86
CA ASN A 164 -15.60 2.63 -11.86
C ASN A 164 -16.76 1.79 -12.43
N HIS A 165 -17.92 2.40 -12.64
CA HIS A 165 -18.96 1.83 -13.48
C HIS A 165 -18.37 1.55 -14.87
N PHE A 166 -17.92 0.33 -15.13
CA PHE A 166 -18.22 -0.30 -16.41
C PHE A 166 -19.69 -0.73 -16.31
N ALA A 167 -20.58 0.25 -16.52
CA ALA A 167 -21.87 -0.11 -17.08
C ALA A 167 -21.57 -0.73 -18.45
N SER A 168 -22.10 -1.92 -18.68
CA SER A 168 -22.14 -2.54 -20.00
C SER A 168 -22.50 -1.50 -21.07
N VAL A 169 -21.70 -1.40 -22.14
CA VAL A 169 -22.04 -1.84 -23.52
C VAL A 169 -20.73 -2.13 -24.24
#